data_AF-A0A952D9X1-F1
#
_entry.id   AF-A0A952D9X1-F1
#
_cell.length_a   1.000
_cell.length_b   1.000
_cell.length_c   1.000
_cell.angle_alpha   90.00
_cell.angle_beta   90.00
_cell.angle_gamma   90.00
#
_symmetry.space_group_name_H-M   'P 1'
#
loop_
_entity.id
_entity.type
_entity.pdbx_description
1 polymer ?
#
loop_
_entity_poly.entity_id
_entity_poly.type
_entity_poly.pdbx_seq_one_letter_code
_entity_poly.pdbx_strand_id
1 'polypeptide(L)' 'MSLAPSWLIASLWLANVVVDTTGQLAFKAAATDPGAGEGLARWRHMAGRPWLWLGIGCYVLEFLV' A
#
# COMPACT_ATOMS: atom_id res chain seq x y z
N MET A 1 -27.98 -9.79 -22.26
CA MET A 1 -27.07 -8.96 -21.45
C MET A 1 -25.77 -9.74 -21.30
N SER A 2 -24.70 -9.31 -21.96
CA SER A 2 -23.41 -10.01 -21.91
C SER A 2 -22.81 -9.85 -20.51
N LEU A 3 -22.58 -10.97 -19.80
CA LEU A 3 -21.96 -11.03 -18.47
C LEU A 3 -20.41 -11.02 -18.55
N ALA A 4 -19.85 -11.03 -19.75
CA ALA A 4 -18.40 -11.07 -19.97
C ALA A 4 -17.65 -9.81 -19.52
N PRO A 5 -18.14 -8.56 -19.69
CA PRO A 5 -17.41 -7.38 -19.24
C PRO A 5 -17.46 -7.20 -17.70
N SER A 6 -18.45 -7.77 -17.00
CA SER A 6 -18.59 -7.57 -15.55
C SER A 6 -17.54 -8.31 -14.72
N TRP A 7 -17.02 -9.45 -15.19
CA TRP A 7 -16.00 -10.20 -14.45
C TRP A 7 -14.65 -9.49 -14.44
N LEU A 8 -14.26 -8.91 -15.59
CA LEU A 8 -13.06 -8.09 -15.69
C LEU A 8 -13.16 -6.87 -14.76
N ILE A 9 -14.28 -6.16 -14.80
CA ILE A 9 -14.53 -5.00 -13.93
C ILE A 9 -14.46 -5.40 -12.45
N ALA A 10 -15.16 -6.48 -12.05
CA ALA A 10 -15.15 -6.96 -10.68
C ALA A 10 -13.75 -7.37 -10.21
N SER A 11 -12.97 -8.02 -11.07
CA SER A 11 -11.60 -8.44 -10.76
C SER A 11 -10.66 -7.25 -10.60
N LEU A 12 -10.76 -6.25 -11.49
CA LEU A 12 -9.98 -5.01 -11.40
C LEU A 12 -10.36 -4.19 -10.16
N TRP A 13 -11.65 -4.09 -9.84
CA TRP A 13 -12.12 -3.44 -8.63
C TRP A 13 -11.59 -4.13 -7.37
N LEU A 14 -11.69 -5.46 -7.31
CA LEU A 14 -11.18 -6.22 -6.16
C LEU A 14 -9.66 -6.10 -6.03
N ALA A 15 -8.93 -6.17 -7.14
CA ALA A 15 -7.48 -5.99 -7.13
C ALA A 15 -7.11 -4.60 -6.58
N ASN A 16 -7.81 -3.55 -7.00
CA ASN A 16 -7.60 -2.20 -6.49
C ASN A 16 -7.83 -2.13 -4.97
N VAL A 17 -8.98 -2.63 -4.48
CA VAL A 17 -9.29 -2.69 -3.04
C VAL A 17 -8.22 -3.47 -2.25
N VAL A 18 -7.72 -4.58 -2.77
CA VAL A 18 -6.67 -5.40 -2.13
C VAL A 18 -5.34 -4.63 -2.07
N VAL A 19 -4.93 -4.00 -3.17
CA VAL A 19 -3.68 -3.22 -3.24
C VAL A 19 -3.74 -2.04 -2.27
N ASP A 20 -4.86 -1.31 -2.25
CA ASP A 20 -5.08 -0.17 -1.35
C ASP A 20 -5.05 -0.59 0.12
N THR A 21 -5.79 -1.64 0.46
CA THR A 21 -5.86 -2.16 1.83
C THR A 21 -4.49 -2.66 2.30
N THR A 22 -3.77 -3.37 1.43
CA THR A 22 -2.43 -3.90 1.75
C THR A 22 -1.43 -2.76 1.92
N GLY A 23 -1.48 -1.72 1.09
CA GLY A 23 -0.67 -0.52 1.24
C GLY A 23 -0.89 0.15 2.59
N GLN A 24 -2.15 0.40 2.97
CA GLN A 24 -2.49 1.01 4.25
C GLN A 24 -2.05 0.16 5.45
N LEU A 25 -2.23 -1.17 5.38
CA LEU A 25 -1.76 -2.08 6.43
C LEU A 25 -0.23 -2.11 6.53
N ALA A 26 0.49 -2.05 5.41
CA ALA A 26 1.96 -1.97 5.40
C ALA A 26 2.45 -0.67 6.04
N PHE A 27 1.83 0.48 5.74
CA PHE A 27 2.10 1.75 6.43
C PHE A 27 1.85 1.65 7.93
N LYS A 28 0.70 1.09 8.33
CA LYS A 28 0.35 0.93 9.73
C LYS A 28 1.36 0.03 10.46
N ALA A 29 1.73 -1.09 9.85
CA ALA A 29 2.73 -2.02 10.39
C ALA A 29 4.14 -1.39 10.46
N ALA A 30 4.49 -0.46 9.57
CA ALA A 30 5.73 0.30 9.65
C ALA A 30 5.69 1.35 10.77
N ALA A 31 4.51 1.93 11.06
CA ALA A 31 4.33 2.96 12.08
C ALA A 31 4.23 2.41 13.52
N THR A 32 3.78 1.16 13.72
CA THR A 32 3.61 0.53 15.05
C THR A 32 4.77 -0.37 15.49
N ASP A 33 5.94 -0.28 14.86
CA ASP A 33 7.11 -1.07 15.27
C ASP A 33 7.61 -0.64 16.66
N PRO A 34 7.53 -1.52 17.69
CA PRO A 34 7.95 -1.17 19.06
C PRO A 34 9.45 -0.90 19.19
N GLY A 35 10.27 -1.39 18.25
CA GLY A 35 11.72 -1.22 18.25
C GLY A 35 12.20 0.09 17.61
N ALA A 36 11.28 0.91 17.09
CA ALA A 36 11.63 2.05 16.24
C ALA A 36 12.14 3.29 17.00
N GLY A 37 12.12 3.30 18.34
CA GLY A 37 12.52 4.46 19.15
C GLY A 37 11.57 5.65 19.02
N GLU A 38 11.97 6.83 19.47
CA GLU A 38 11.12 8.05 19.47
C GLU A 38 11.57 9.07 18.43
N GLY A 39 10.64 9.94 17.99
CA GLY A 39 10.93 11.06 17.10
C GLY A 39 11.64 10.68 15.79
N LEU A 40 12.75 11.35 15.48
CA LEU A 40 13.49 11.20 14.21
C LEU A 40 14.06 9.79 14.00
N ALA A 41 14.42 9.09 15.09
CA ALA A 41 14.88 7.70 15.03
C ALA A 41 13.80 6.77 14.46
N ARG A 42 12.54 7.01 14.86
CA ARG A 42 11.36 6.28 14.38
C ARG A 42 11.10 6.48 12.90
N TRP A 43 11.21 7.72 12.43
CA TRP A 43 11.10 8.06 11.01
C TRP A 43 12.20 7.38 10.18
N ARG A 44 13.45 7.38 10.68
CA ARG A 44 14.58 6.76 9.99
C ARG A 44 14.46 5.24 9.94
N HIS A 45 13.96 4.63 11.01
CA HIS A 45 13.64 3.19 11.06
C HIS A 45 12.52 2.82 10.07
N MET A 46 11.45 3.62 10.05
CA MET A 46 10.33 3.43 9.14
C MET A 46 10.75 3.55 7.67
N ALA A 47 11.52 4.59 7.34
CA ALA A 47 12.07 4.82 6.00
C ALA A 47 13.07 3.73 5.56
N GLY A 48 13.59 2.91 6.48
CA GLY A 48 14.44 1.77 6.14
C GLY A 48 13.66 0.55 5.62
N ARG A 49 12.32 0.54 5.71
CA ARG A 49 11.51 -0.64 5.36
C ARG A 49 11.23 -0.69 3.85
N PRO A 50 11.70 -1.72 3.11
CA PRO A 50 11.53 -1.81 1.65
C PRO A 50 10.07 -1.88 1.21
N TRP A 51 9.20 -2.50 2.02
CA TRP A 51 7.76 -2.59 1.77
C TRP A 51 7.05 -1.23 1.79
N LEU A 52 7.56 -0.26 2.58
CA LEU A 52 7.05 1.10 2.60
C LEU A 52 7.23 1.76 1.22
N TRP A 53 8.43 1.60 0.65
CA TRP A 53 8.78 2.16 -0.65
C TRP A 53 8.05 1.49 -1.81
N LEU A 54 7.79 0.18 -1.71
CA LEU A 54 6.95 -0.52 -2.68
C LEU A 54 5.53 0.07 -2.68
N GLY A 55 4.95 0.31 -1.50
CA GLY A 55 3.64 0.97 -1.37
C GLY A 55 3.63 2.41 -1.92
N ILE A 56 4.65 3.21 -1.59
CA ILE A 56 4.82 4.57 -2.13
C ILE A 56 4.94 4.53 -3.66
N GLY A 57 5.71 3.59 -4.22
CA GLY A 57 5.89 3.44 -5.66
C GLY A 57 4.58 3.09 -6.38
N CYS A 58 3.79 2.17 -5.83
CA CYS A 58 2.45 1.86 -6.35
C CYS A 58 1.54 3.09 -6.35
N TYR A 59 1.50 3.85 -5.25
CA TYR A 59 0.71 5.08 -5.16
C TYR A 59 1.10 6.11 -6.22
N VAL A 60 2.41 6.35 -6.42
CA VAL A 60 2.89 7.28 -7.44
C VAL A 60 2.49 6.83 -8.85
N LEU A 61 2.61 5.53 -9.14
CA LEU A 61 2.22 4.98 -10.45
C LEU A 61 0.70 5.01 -10.69
N GLU A 62 -0.11 4.86 -9.66
CA GLU A 62 -1.58 4.85 -9.77
C GLU A 62 -2.19 6.25 -9.83
N PHE A 63 -1.59 7.24 -9.15
CA PHE A 63 -2.21 8.57 -8.96
C PHE A 63 -1.48 9.73 -9.64
N LEU A 64 -0.22 9.58 -10.07
CA LEU A 64 0.58 10.66 -10.67
C LEU A 64 0.99 10.41 -12.14
N VAL A 65 0.63 9.26 -12.71
CA VAL A 65 0.80 8.88 -14.13
C VAL A 65 -0.57 8.65 -14.74
#